data_AF-A0A7Y8M1U9-F1
#
_entry.id   AF-A0A7Y8M1U9-F1
#
_cell.length_a   1.000
_cell.length_b   1.000
_cell.length_c   1.000
_cell.angle_alpha   90.00
_cell.angle_beta   90.00
_cell.angle_gamma   90.00
#
_symmetry.space_group_name_H-M   'P 1'
#
loop_
_entity.id
_entity.type
_entity.pdbx_description
1 polymer ?
#
loop_
_entity_poly.entity_id
_entity_poly.type
_entity_poly.pdbx_seq_one_letter_code
_entity_poly.pdbx_strand_id
1 'polypeptide(L)' 'MKRIVIVGAGFGGLTAAKELAKKDFKITIIDKTNHHLFQPLLYQVATAALSPADIAIPIRSVFSENKNVEVFLGEVKSID' A
#
# COMPACT_ATOMS: atom_id res chain seq x y z
N MET A 1 -7.34 -0.23 -22.17
CA MET A 1 -7.14 -0.22 -20.70
C MET A 1 -5.97 0.71 -20.35
N LYS A 2 -6.19 1.74 -19.52
CA LYS A 2 -5.12 2.66 -19.09
C LYS A 2 -4.33 2.04 -17.92
N ARG A 3 -3.04 2.36 -17.83
CA ARG A 3 -2.15 1.92 -16.75
C ARG A 3 -1.95 3.05 -15.75
N ILE A 4 -2.00 2.74 -14.46
CA ILE A 4 -1.77 3.68 -13.37
C ILE A 4 -0.67 3.12 -12.48
N VAL A 5 0.34 3.93 -12.18
CA VAL A 5 1.37 3.61 -11.19
C VAL A 5 1.13 4.46 -9.96
N ILE A 6 1.10 3.83 -8.79
CA ILE A 6 0.97 4.49 -7.49
C ILE A 6 2.28 4.27 -6.74
N VAL A 7 2.96 5.37 -6.42
CA VAL A 7 4.22 5.35 -5.67
C VAL A 7 3.90 5.61 -4.19
N GLY A 8 4.11 4.60 -3.36
CA GLY A 8 3.80 4.59 -1.94
C GLY A 8 2.44 3.94 -1.63
N ALA A 9 2.42 3.16 -0.57
CA ALA A 9 1.27 2.45 0.01
C ALA A 9 1.02 2.93 1.46
N GLY A 10 1.17 4.23 1.69
CA GLY A 10 0.60 4.90 2.85
C GLY A 10 -0.91 5.10 2.70
N PHE A 11 -1.51 5.93 3.56
CA PHE A 11 -2.95 6.20 3.53
C PHE A 11 -3.46 6.65 2.15
N GLY A 12 -2.76 7.61 1.54
CA GLY A 12 -3.14 8.16 0.23
C GLY A 12 -3.08 7.12 -0.89
N GLY A 13 -1.96 6.42 -1.00
CA GLY A 13 -1.75 5.41 -2.04
C GLY A 13 -2.74 4.25 -1.97
N LEU A 14 -3.01 3.73 -0.77
CA LEU A 14 -4.01 2.67 -0.58
C LEU A 14 -5.42 3.13 -0.86
N THR A 15 -5.80 4.34 -0.42
CA THR A 15 -7.13 4.87 -0.67
C THR A 15 -7.36 5.09 -2.15
N ALA A 16 -6.39 5.70 -2.83
CA ALA A 16 -6.42 5.88 -4.29
C ALA A 16 -6.50 4.54 -5.02
N ALA A 17 -5.65 3.57 -4.66
CA ALA A 17 -5.65 2.25 -5.26
C ALA A 17 -7.00 1.52 -5.07
N LYS A 18 -7.60 1.58 -3.88
CA LYS A 18 -8.91 0.96 -3.60
C LYS A 18 -10.03 1.53 -4.46
N GLU A 19 -10.06 2.85 -4.66
CA GLU A 19 -11.08 3.47 -5.51
C GLU A 19 -10.85 3.21 -7.00
N LEU A 20 -9.59 3.27 -7.45
CA LEU A 20 -9.22 3.02 -8.83
C LEU A 20 -9.38 1.55 -9.22
N ALA A 21 -9.18 0.61 -8.29
CA ALA A 21 -9.32 -0.83 -8.54
C ALA A 21 -10.75 -1.24 -8.92
N LYS A 22 -11.76 -0.42 -8.57
CA LYS A 22 -13.17 -0.60 -8.95
C LYS A 22 -13.45 -0.18 -10.41
N LYS A 23 -12.46 0.34 -11.13
CA LYS A 23 -12.56 0.85 -12.50
C LYS A 23 -11.69 0.03 -13.46
N ASP A 24 -11.84 0.26 -14.77
CA ASP A 24 -11.09 -0.45 -15.83
C ASP A 24 -9.65 0.12 -16.01
N PHE A 25 -8.85 -0.01 -14.95
CA PHE A 25 -7.44 0.33 -14.94
C PHE A 25 -6.60 -0.89 -14.56
N LYS A 26 -5.42 -1.01 -15.17
CA LYS A 26 -4.35 -1.87 -14.65
C LYS A 26 -3.47 -1.03 -13.72
N ILE A 27 -3.39 -1.42 -12.46
CA ILE A 27 -2.77 -0.64 -11.40
C ILE A 27 -1.50 -1.34 -10.91
N THR A 28 -0.43 -0.59 -10.76
CA THR A 28 0.83 -1.04 -10.17
C THR A 28 1.13 -0.18 -8.96
N ILE A 29 1.19 -0.79 -7.78
CA ILE A 29 1.60 -0.13 -6.53
C ILE A 29 3.07 -0.46 -6.29
N ILE A 30 3.91 0.56 -6.11
CA ILE A 30 5.32 0.41 -5.77
C ILE A 30 5.53 1.03 -4.39
N ASP A 31 5.96 0.23 -3.41
CA ASP A 31 6.34 0.73 -2.09
C ASP A 31 7.66 0.09 -1.62
N LYS A 32 8.46 0.87 -0.89
CA LYS A 32 9.75 0.42 -0.34
C LYS A 32 9.62 -0.57 0.82
N THR A 33 8.40 -0.74 1.32
CA THR A 33 7.99 -1.72 2.34
C THR A 33 6.88 -2.61 1.79
N ASN A 34 6.74 -3.81 2.35
CA ASN A 34 5.71 -4.77 1.92
C ASN A 34 4.38 -4.61 2.66
N HIS A 35 4.26 -3.63 3.57
CA HIS A 35 3.11 -3.44 4.44
C HIS A 35 2.69 -1.97 4.48
N HIS A 36 1.39 -1.75 4.66
CA HIS A 36 0.86 -0.48 5.13
C HIS A 36 1.10 -0.36 6.62
N LEU A 37 1.66 0.76 7.05
CA LEU A 37 1.83 1.09 8.46
C LEU A 37 0.74 2.06 8.89
N PHE A 38 -0.07 1.68 9.88
CA PHE A 38 -1.03 2.58 10.52
C PHE A 38 -0.30 3.48 11.53
N GLN A 39 0.40 4.46 10.98
CA GLN A 39 1.25 5.41 11.71
C GLN A 39 0.61 6.07 12.94
N PRO A 40 -0.71 6.35 12.98
CA PRO A 40 -1.35 6.94 14.16
C PRO A 40 -1.14 6.15 15.46
N LEU A 41 -0.93 4.83 15.42
CA LEU A 41 -0.72 4.00 16.62
C LEU A 41 0.75 3.63 16.86
N LEU A 42 1.71 4.25 16.15
CA LEU A 42 3.14 3.99 16.37
C LEU A 42 3.59 4.24 17.80
N TYR A 43 2.99 5.22 18.48
CA TYR A 43 3.31 5.51 19.87
C TYR A 43 2.95 4.32 20.79
N GLN A 44 1.87 3.58 20.49
CA GLN A 44 1.47 2.42 21.29
C GLN A 44 2.45 1.25 21.10
N VAL A 45 3.04 1.12 19.92
CA VAL A 45 4.14 0.18 19.70
C VAL A 45 5.39 0.62 20.49
N ALA A 46 5.72 1.91 20.45
CA ALA A 46 6.87 2.45 21.18
C ALA A 46 6.74 2.28 22.71
N THR A 47 5.51 2.30 23.25
CA THR A 47 5.21 2.05 24.67
C THR A 47 4.92 0.58 24.98
N ALA A 48 5.19 -0.35 24.06
CA ALA A 48 4.92 -1.78 24.18
C ALA A 48 3.45 -2.16 24.48
N ALA A 49 2.50 -1.26 24.19
CA ALA A 49 1.08 -1.51 24.32
C ALA A 49 0.50 -2.29 23.13
N LEU A 50 1.17 -2.23 21.97
CA LEU A 50 0.84 -3.00 20.76
C LEU A 50 2.09 -3.67 20.17
N SER A 51 1.90 -4.79 19.50
CA SER A 51 2.91 -5.39 18.63
C SER A 51 3.01 -4.59 17.32
N PRO A 52 4.19 -4.49 16.68
CA PRO A 52 4.30 -3.94 15.33
C PRO A 52 3.36 -4.61 14.32
N ALA A 53 3.10 -5.91 14.49
CA ALA A 53 2.19 -6.66 13.61
C ALA A 53 0.74 -6.18 13.71
N ASP A 54 0.32 -5.60 14.84
CA ASP A 54 -1.04 -5.08 15.03
C ASP A 54 -1.30 -3.83 14.17
N ILE A 55 -0.24 -3.14 13.73
CA ILE A 55 -0.33 -1.90 12.96
C ILE A 55 0.29 -2.00 11.56
N ALA A 56 0.75 -3.18 11.15
CA ALA A 56 1.41 -3.44 9.87
C ALA A 56 0.61 -4.44 9.03
N ILE A 57 -0.07 -3.96 7.99
CA ILE A 57 -0.95 -4.79 7.13
C ILE A 57 -0.22 -5.09 5.81
N PRO A 58 0.02 -6.35 5.41
CA PRO A 58 0.64 -6.66 4.14
C PRO A 58 -0.15 -6.06 2.97
N ILE A 59 0.50 -5.24 2.12
CA ILE A 59 -0.20 -4.51 1.03
C ILE A 59 -0.84 -5.50 0.06
N ARG A 60 -0.15 -6.62 -0.23
CA ARG A 60 -0.67 -7.68 -1.11
C ARG A 60 -1.99 -8.27 -0.61
N SER A 61 -2.14 -8.46 0.70
CA SER A 61 -3.36 -9.00 1.29
C SER A 61 -4.55 -8.05 1.14
N VAL A 62 -4.32 -6.73 1.07
CA VAL A 62 -5.39 -5.74 0.86
C VAL A 62 -6.01 -5.86 -0.54
N PHE A 63 -5.25 -6.33 -1.52
CA PHE A 63 -5.65 -6.40 -2.94
C PHE A 63 -5.73 -7.84 -3.47
N SER A 64 -5.83 -8.86 -2.60
CA SER A 64 -5.83 -10.28 -3.02
C SER A 64 -6.94 -10.61 -4.03
N GLU A 65 -8.10 -9.97 -3.90
CA GLU A 65 -9.26 -10.17 -4.78
C GLU A 65 -9.22 -9.28 -6.03
N ASN A 66 -8.32 -8.29 -6.08
CA ASN A 66 -8.22 -7.34 -7.18
C ASN A 66 -7.24 -7.84 -8.25
N LYS A 67 -7.76 -8.59 -9.23
CA LYS A 67 -6.97 -9.13 -10.36
C LYS A 67 -6.28 -8.06 -11.23
N ASN A 68 -6.73 -6.81 -11.14
CA ASN A 68 -6.20 -5.67 -11.88
C ASN A 68 -5.14 -4.86 -11.11
N VAL A 69 -4.74 -5.29 -9.91
CA VAL A 69 -3.75 -4.62 -9.06
C VAL A 69 -2.53 -5.52 -8.87
N GLU A 70 -1.35 -5.00 -9.20
CA GLU A 70 -0.07 -5.62 -8.92
C GLU A 70 0.69 -4.79 -7.87
N VAL A 71 1.31 -5.46 -6.91
CA VAL A 71 2.15 -4.82 -5.87
C VAL A 71 3.61 -5.20 -6.10
N PHE A 72 4.49 -4.20 -6.13
CA PHE A 72 5.94 -4.34 -6.27
C PHE A 72 6.62 -3.78 -5.03
N LEU A 73 7.49 -4.59 -4.42
CA LEU A 73 8.39 -4.13 -3.37
C LEU A 73 9.58 -3.46 -4.07
N GLY A 74 9.72 -2.15 -3.92
CA GLY A 74 10.76 -1.37 -4.56
C GLY A 74 10.72 0.09 -4.16
N GLU A 75 11.86 0.76 -4.26
CA GLU A 75 11.96 2.18 -3.99
C GLU A 75 12.09 2.96 -5.29
N VAL A 76 11.15 3.86 -5.56
CA VAL A 76 11.21 4.75 -6.73
C VAL A 76 12.24 5.85 -6.45
N LYS A 77 13.22 5.99 -7.35
CA LYS A 77 14.33 6.95 -7.20
C LYS A 77 14.20 8.21 -8.06
N SER A 78 13.49 8.13 -9.18
CA SER A 78 13.29 9.24 -10.11
C SER A 78 11.98 9.09 -10.88
N ILE A 79 11.46 10.20 -11.38
CA ILE A 79 10.30 10.31 -12.28
C ILE A 79 10.72 11.29 -13.39
N ASP A 80 10.36 10.98 -14.64
CA ASP A 80 10.54 11.83 -15.83
C ASP A 80 9.15 12.29 -16.31
#